data_AF-A0A822CD52-F1
#
_entry.id   AF-A0A822CD52-F1
#
_cell.length_a   1.000
_cell.length_b   1.000
_cell.length_c   1.000
_cell.angle_alpha   90.00
_cell.angle_beta   90.00
_cell.angle_gamma   90.00
#
_symmetry.space_group_name_H-M   'P 1'
#
loop_
_entity.id
_entity.type
_entity.pdbx_description
1 polymer ?
#
loop_
_entity_poly.entity_id
_entity_poly.type
_entity_poly.pdbx_seq_one_letter_code
_entity_poly.pdbx_strand_id
1 'polypeptide(L)'
;IGKLYHRNHARREEALDEIYQILNTFSGDQEDARAHLRAGSFVLARMFRFDVLATFSHSLKIFHLLMNDYVRRHSIQKQDIIASLERG
;
A
#
# COMPACT_ATOMS: atom_id res chain seq x y z
N ILE A 1 -3.78 -9.18 6.89
CA ILE A 1 -4.49 -9.60 5.65
C ILE A 1 -5.99 -9.84 5.88
N GLY A 2 -6.44 -10.79 6.71
CA GLY A 2 -7.87 -11.15 6.82
C GLY A 2 -8.86 -9.99 7.08
N LYS A 3 -8.45 -8.97 7.83
CA LYS A 3 -9.25 -7.74 8.06
C LYS A 3 -9.60 -6.98 6.76
N LEU A 4 -8.71 -6.96 5.75
CA LEU A 4 -8.92 -6.27 4.46
C LEU A 4 -10.09 -6.85 3.62
N TYR A 5 -10.47 -8.10 3.87
CA TYR A 5 -11.57 -8.78 3.16
C TYR A 5 -12.83 -8.91 3.99
N HIS A 6 -12.86 -8.27 5.17
CA HIS A 6 -13.98 -8.35 6.08
C HIS A 6 -15.19 -7.56 5.56
N ARG A 7 -16.42 -8.09 5.74
CA ARG A 7 -17.66 -7.44 5.26
C ARG A 7 -17.93 -6.07 5.91
N ASN A 8 -17.54 -5.90 7.18
CA ASN A 8 -17.57 -4.60 7.88
C ASN A 8 -16.46 -3.68 7.34
N HIS A 9 -16.85 -2.49 6.85
CA HIS A 9 -15.97 -1.47 6.29
C HIS A 9 -14.99 -0.88 7.30
N ALA A 10 -15.40 -0.67 8.56
CA ALA A 10 -14.52 -0.14 9.61
C ALA A 10 -13.30 -1.04 9.85
N ARG A 11 -13.46 -2.37 9.74
CA ARG A 11 -12.33 -3.32 9.84
C ARG A 11 -11.40 -3.30 8.62
N ARG A 12 -11.86 -2.83 7.45
CA ARG A 12 -11.00 -2.60 6.28
C ARG A 12 -10.23 -1.30 6.41
N GLU A 13 -10.85 -0.26 6.96
CA GLU A 13 -10.18 1.02 7.25
C GLU A 13 -9.12 0.84 8.34
N GLU A 14 -9.44 0.16 9.45
CA GLU A 14 -8.48 -0.24 10.48
C GLU A 14 -7.25 -0.98 9.89
N ALA A 15 -7.49 -1.91 8.96
CA ALA A 15 -6.42 -2.64 8.28
C ALA A 15 -5.61 -1.80 7.29
N LEU A 16 -6.19 -0.72 6.75
CA LEU A 16 -5.49 0.24 5.91
C LEU A 16 -4.65 1.20 6.75
N ASP A 17 -5.14 1.62 7.92
CA ASP A 17 -4.36 2.40 8.88
C ASP A 17 -3.16 1.58 9.43
N GLU A 18 -3.34 0.29 9.74
CA GLU A 18 -2.24 -0.63 10.05
C GLU A 18 -1.17 -0.63 8.95
N ILE A 19 -1.57 -0.77 7.69
CA ILE A 19 -0.65 -0.77 6.53
C ILE A 19 0.03 0.59 6.36
N TYR A 20 -0.72 1.68 6.53
CA TYR A 20 -0.16 3.03 6.48
C TYR A 20 0.93 3.21 7.54
N GLN A 21 0.69 2.79 8.78
CA GLN A 21 1.68 2.92 9.85
C GLN A 21 2.92 2.06 9.60
N ILE A 22 2.76 0.82 9.10
CA ILE A 22 3.88 -0.04 8.70
C ILE A 22 4.73 0.67 7.64
N LEU A 23 4.13 1.15 6.54
CA LEU A 23 4.85 1.82 5.45
C LEU A 23 5.42 3.19 5.86
N ASN A 24 4.77 3.89 6.79
CA ASN A 24 5.23 5.20 7.25
C ASN A 24 6.45 5.06 8.17
N THR A 25 6.47 4.05 9.05
CA THR A 25 7.53 3.85 10.05
C THR A 25 8.66 2.91 9.63
N PHE A 26 8.48 2.14 8.54
CA PHE A 26 9.50 1.22 8.05
C PHE A 26 10.82 1.94 7.68
N SER A 27 11.92 1.37 8.16
CA SER A 27 13.30 1.88 8.00
C SER A 27 14.31 0.79 7.64
N GLY A 28 13.82 -0.37 7.15
CA GLY A 28 14.67 -1.48 6.71
C GLY A 28 15.30 -1.27 5.33
N ASP A 29 15.88 -2.34 4.80
CA ASP A 29 16.68 -2.29 3.58
C ASP A 29 15.86 -2.11 2.29
N GLN A 30 16.58 -2.00 1.17
CA GLN A 30 15.98 -1.77 -0.15
C GLN A 30 15.30 -3.03 -0.75
N GLU A 31 15.63 -4.23 -0.30
CA GLU A 31 15.00 -5.46 -0.78
C GLU A 31 13.63 -5.67 -0.11
N ASP A 32 13.59 -5.53 1.22
CA ASP A 32 12.36 -5.50 2.01
C ASP A 32 11.46 -4.31 1.60
N ALA A 33 12.03 -3.14 1.34
CA ALA A 33 11.26 -2.00 0.81
C ALA A 33 10.59 -2.33 -0.53
N ARG A 34 11.26 -3.09 -1.40
CA ARG A 34 10.67 -3.55 -2.68
C ARG A 34 9.65 -4.67 -2.48
N ALA A 35 9.80 -5.53 -1.47
CA ALA A 35 8.75 -6.46 -1.07
C ALA A 35 7.49 -5.72 -0.56
N HIS A 36 7.66 -4.73 0.31
CA HIS A 36 6.57 -3.88 0.82
C HIS A 36 5.89 -3.06 -0.27
N LEU A 37 6.64 -2.48 -1.22
CA LEU A 37 6.05 -1.76 -2.36
C LEU A 37 5.15 -2.68 -3.21
N ARG A 38 5.60 -3.91 -3.51
CA ARG A 38 4.81 -4.92 -4.24
C ARG A 38 3.55 -5.32 -3.47
N ALA A 39 3.68 -5.67 -2.20
CA ALA A 39 2.55 -6.05 -1.35
C ALA A 39 1.52 -4.90 -1.20
N GLY A 40 2.00 -3.67 -0.99
CA GLY A 40 1.18 -2.47 -0.91
C GLY A 40 0.44 -2.19 -2.23
N SER A 41 1.13 -2.31 -3.36
CA SER A 41 0.53 -2.11 -4.69
C SER A 41 -0.59 -3.12 -4.98
N PHE A 42 -0.39 -4.40 -4.62
CA PHE A 42 -1.40 -5.45 -4.74
C PHE A 42 -2.64 -5.17 -3.85
N VAL A 43 -2.42 -4.73 -2.60
CA VAL A 43 -3.53 -4.34 -1.71
C VAL A 43 -4.31 -3.16 -2.31
N LEU A 44 -3.61 -2.12 -2.78
CA LEU A 44 -4.23 -0.93 -3.37
C LEU A 44 -5.05 -1.26 -4.62
N ALA A 45 -4.50 -2.03 -5.56
CA ALA A 45 -5.18 -2.47 -6.78
C ALA A 45 -6.50 -3.21 -6.50
N ARG A 46 -6.61 -3.83 -5.32
CA ARG A 46 -7.83 -4.49 -4.84
C ARG A 46 -8.74 -3.58 -4.02
N MET A 47 -8.19 -2.70 -3.18
CA MET A 47 -8.99 -1.78 -2.35
C MET A 47 -9.68 -0.70 -3.18
N PHE A 48 -9.07 -0.25 -4.29
CA PHE A 48 -9.72 0.65 -5.25
C PHE A 48 -10.96 0.07 -5.94
N ARG A 49 -11.22 -1.24 -5.82
CA ARG A 49 -12.42 -1.91 -6.37
C ARG A 49 -13.59 -2.00 -5.38
N PHE A 50 -13.50 -1.39 -4.19
CA PHE A 50 -14.61 -1.33 -3.24
C PHE A 50 -15.38 -0.01 -3.37
N ASP A 51 -16.71 -0.10 -3.49
CA ASP A 51 -17.62 1.04 -3.68
C ASP A 51 -17.78 1.96 -2.46
N VAL A 52 -16.91 1.86 -1.45
CA VAL A 52 -16.99 2.69 -0.24
C VAL A 52 -15.88 3.73 -0.22
N LEU A 53 -16.33 4.98 -0.33
CA LEU A 53 -15.52 6.19 -0.43
C LEU A 53 -14.45 6.31 0.67
N ALA A 54 -14.74 5.87 1.89
CA ALA A 54 -13.78 5.91 2.99
C ALA A 54 -12.61 4.91 2.79
N THR A 55 -12.89 3.71 2.29
CA THR A 55 -11.87 2.72 1.89
C THR A 55 -11.05 3.21 0.69
N PHE A 56 -11.70 3.84 -0.29
CA PHE A 56 -11.05 4.45 -1.45
C PHE A 56 -10.12 5.61 -1.04
N SER A 57 -10.60 6.50 -0.17
CA SER A 57 -9.84 7.65 0.35
C SER A 57 -8.59 7.20 1.14
N HIS A 58 -8.72 6.21 2.03
CA HIS A 58 -7.54 5.63 2.71
C HIS A 58 -6.56 4.96 1.74
N SER A 59 -7.05 4.31 0.70
CA SER A 59 -6.20 3.74 -0.36
C SER A 59 -5.42 4.83 -1.10
N LEU A 60 -6.02 5.99 -1.39
CA LEU A 60 -5.31 7.11 -1.99
C LEU A 60 -4.23 7.69 -1.06
N LYS A 61 -4.45 7.78 0.26
CA LYS A 61 -3.42 8.19 1.22
C LYS A 61 -2.20 7.26 1.18
N ILE A 62 -2.42 5.95 1.20
CA ILE A 62 -1.35 4.94 1.14
C ILE A 62 -0.63 4.99 -0.21
N PHE A 63 -1.36 5.17 -1.32
CA PHE A 63 -0.75 5.35 -2.65
C PHE A 63 0.16 6.59 -2.70
N HIS A 64 -0.30 7.71 -2.14
CA HIS A 64 0.49 8.94 -2.06
C HIS A 64 1.78 8.75 -1.24
N LEU A 65 1.68 8.11 -0.07
CA LEU A 65 2.82 7.77 0.78
C LEU A 65 3.82 6.88 0.03
N LEU A 66 3.34 5.83 -0.66
CA LEU A 66 4.20 4.92 -1.43
C LEU A 66 4.95 5.65 -2.55
N MET A 67 4.23 6.40 -3.38
CA MET A 67 4.79 6.99 -4.60
C MET A 67 5.69 8.21 -4.35
N ASN A 68 5.42 9.01 -3.31
CA ASN A 68 6.19 10.22 -3.05
C ASN A 68 7.27 10.01 -1.98
N ASP A 69 6.90 9.48 -0.82
CA ASP A 69 7.80 9.46 0.34
C ASP A 69 8.55 8.13 0.47
N TYR A 70 7.88 7.00 0.26
CA TYR A 70 8.48 5.68 0.44
C TYR A 70 9.52 5.37 -0.66
N VAL A 71 9.14 5.55 -1.92
CA VAL A 71 10.04 5.39 -3.08
C VAL A 71 11.30 6.26 -2.94
N ARG A 72 11.16 7.52 -2.49
CA ARG A 72 12.31 8.42 -2.25
C ARG A 72 13.15 7.96 -1.06
N ARG A 73 12.56 7.66 0.10
CA ARG A 73 13.28 7.24 1.32
C ARG A 73 14.12 5.98 1.10
N HIS A 74 13.61 5.00 0.33
CA HIS A 74 14.31 3.75 0.06
C HIS A 74 15.04 3.73 -1.30
N SER A 75 15.20 4.88 -1.97
CA SER A 75 15.87 5.01 -3.28
C SER A 75 15.37 4.00 -4.33
N ILE A 76 14.07 3.70 -4.36
CA ILE A 76 13.49 2.72 -5.27
C ILE A 76 13.46 3.31 -6.69
N GLN A 77 13.87 2.54 -7.69
CA GLN A 77 13.98 3.05 -9.06
C GLN A 77 12.66 2.86 -9.82
N LYS A 78 12.47 3.68 -10.88
CA LYS A 78 11.28 3.61 -11.75
C LYS A 78 11.03 2.19 -12.31
N GLN A 79 12.09 1.45 -12.60
CA GLN A 79 12.02 0.06 -13.07
C GLN A 79 11.44 -0.91 -12.02
N ASP A 80 11.79 -0.76 -10.74
CA ASP A 80 11.21 -1.58 -9.66
C ASP A 80 9.71 -1.30 -9.50
N ILE A 81 9.29 -0.03 -9.69
CA ILE A 81 7.87 0.37 -9.66
C ILE A 81 7.10 -0.27 -10.81
N ILE A 82 7.60 -0.19 -12.05
CA ILE A 82 6.97 -0.80 -13.23
C ILE A 82 6.83 -2.32 -13.03
N ALA A 83 7.90 -3.00 -12.62
CA ALA A 83 7.88 -4.44 -12.36
C ALA A 83 6.92 -4.85 -11.21
N SER A 84 6.61 -3.92 -10.29
CA SER A 84 5.63 -4.11 -9.23
C SER A 84 4.18 -3.94 -9.69
N LEU A 85 3.95 -3.17 -10.77
CA LEU A 85 2.62 -2.92 -11.34
C LEU A 85 2.24 -3.93 -12.42
N GLU A 86 3.20 -4.43 -13.20
CA GLU A 86 2.96 -5.41 -14.29
C GLU A 86 2.72 -6.85 -13.81
N ARG A 87 2.93 -7.13 -12.51
CA ARG A 87 2.84 -8.47 -11.92
C ARG A 87 1.78 -8.60 -10.81
N GLY A 88 0.96 -7.57 -10.58
CA GLY A 88 -0.07 -7.50 -9.53
C GLY A 88 -1.49 -7.65 -10.05
#